data_AF-A0A3B8HER8-F1
#
_entry.id   AF-A0A3B8HER8-F1
#
_cell.length_a   1.000
_cell.length_b   1.000
_cell.length_c   1.000
_cell.angle_alpha   90.00
_cell.angle_beta   90.00
_cell.angle_gamma   90.00
#
_symmetry.space_group_name_H-M   'P 1'
#
loop_
_entity.id
_entity.type
_entity.pdbx_description
1 polymer ?
#
loop_
_entity_poly.entity_id
_entity_poly.type
_entity_poly.pdbx_seq_one_letter_code
_entity_poly.pdbx_strand_id
1 'polypeptide(L)'
;CRRIRTVPPDLGFYREQHERLVQRFSHFSPLVEGPFPGRYFVDLTGTRRLWGPPPDVAYRMERQLMVEAGLHARVGLAPSKLVSQVASSCIHPGDLGCIFPGWETAFLAPLPVTFLPGVGSKTAQHLADLNIGRIGQLASLPAGALASVFGKLGLRLLRIARGIDPAPVVPFQRIPRMNLVRHLDRDEIDRDRLEGILFEQVEEAGWELRCHNRYPGKLAVEIGYADGGNARLERALDPI
;
A
#
# COMPACT_ATOMS: atom_id res chain seq x y z
N CYS A 1 -21.57 -11.69 13.45
CA CYS A 1 -21.39 -13.04 12.88
C CYS A 1 -21.17 -14.05 14.02
N ARG A 2 -22.09 -14.98 14.31
CA ARG A 2 -22.06 -15.80 15.55
C ARG A 2 -21.00 -16.91 15.60
N ARG A 3 -20.39 -17.27 14.46
CA ARG A 3 -19.36 -18.34 14.35
C ARG A 3 -17.99 -17.79 13.93
N ILE A 4 -17.70 -16.52 14.21
CA ILE A 4 -16.41 -15.93 13.85
C ILE A 4 -15.30 -16.57 14.68
N ARG A 5 -14.23 -17.04 14.02
CA ARG A 5 -13.00 -17.46 14.69
C ARG A 5 -12.04 -16.30 14.67
N THR A 6 -11.63 -15.85 15.85
CA THR A 6 -10.58 -14.83 15.99
C THR A 6 -9.22 -15.50 16.03
N VAL A 7 -8.24 -14.88 15.37
CA VAL A 7 -6.84 -15.32 15.37
C VAL A 7 -6.01 -14.05 15.64
N PRO A 8 -5.07 -14.08 16.60
CA PRO A 8 -4.24 -12.91 16.89
C PRO A 8 -3.37 -12.56 15.66
N PRO A 9 -3.10 -11.27 15.41
CA PRO A 9 -2.22 -10.85 14.32
C PRO A 9 -0.78 -11.30 14.60
N ASP A 10 -0.16 -11.97 13.63
CA ASP A 10 1.26 -12.33 13.68
C ASP A 10 2.07 -11.44 12.72
N LEU A 11 2.50 -10.28 13.22
CA LEU A 11 3.24 -9.30 12.42
C LEU A 11 4.58 -9.84 11.90
N GLY A 12 5.23 -10.71 12.67
CA GLY A 12 6.50 -11.34 12.30
C GLY A 12 6.31 -12.26 11.09
N PHE A 13 5.31 -13.14 11.15
CA PHE A 13 4.93 -14.00 10.04
C PHE A 13 4.58 -13.20 8.79
N TYR A 14 3.69 -12.20 8.87
CA TYR A 14 3.29 -11.43 7.69
C TYR A 14 4.46 -10.63 7.08
N ARG A 15 5.38 -10.11 7.91
CA ARG A 15 6.59 -9.44 7.44
C ARG A 15 7.51 -10.41 6.69
N GLU A 16 7.73 -11.60 7.24
CA GLU A 16 8.55 -12.63 6.60
C GLU A 16 7.94 -13.09 5.26
N GLN A 17 6.63 -13.38 5.24
CA GLN A 17 5.94 -13.75 4.00
C GLN A 17 5.97 -12.61 2.99
N HIS A 18 5.86 -11.35 3.44
CA HIS A 18 5.98 -10.19 2.56
C HIS A 18 7.35 -10.12 1.88
N GLU A 19 8.45 -10.26 2.64
CA GLU A 19 9.81 -10.26 2.10
C GLU A 19 10.04 -11.45 1.15
N ARG A 20 9.55 -12.64 1.49
CA ARG A 20 9.63 -13.83 0.62
C ARG A 20 8.91 -13.63 -0.71
N LEU A 21 7.72 -13.02 -0.69
CA LEU A 21 6.96 -12.72 -1.91
C LEU A 21 7.66 -11.69 -2.80
N VAL A 22 8.25 -10.64 -2.20
CA VAL A 22 9.08 -9.69 -2.95
C VAL A 22 10.23 -10.43 -3.65
N GLN A 23 10.98 -11.26 -2.91
CA GLN A 23 12.11 -12.01 -3.46
C GLN A 23 11.70 -12.91 -4.63
N ARG A 24 10.52 -13.55 -4.56
CA ARG A 24 9.97 -14.35 -5.67
C ARG A 24 9.69 -13.48 -6.90
N PHE A 25 9.04 -12.33 -6.72
CA PHE A 25 8.79 -11.41 -7.83
C PHE A 25 10.07 -10.83 -8.42
N SER A 26 11.14 -10.69 -7.62
CA SER A 26 12.44 -10.21 -8.08
C SER A 26 13.10 -11.13 -9.12
N HIS A 27 12.62 -12.37 -9.26
CA HIS A 27 13.04 -13.27 -10.34
C HIS A 27 12.65 -12.72 -11.72
N PHE A 28 11.51 -12.05 -11.84
CA PHE A 28 10.98 -11.55 -13.11
C PHE A 28 11.50 -10.16 -13.46
N SER A 29 11.79 -9.34 -12.45
CA SER A 29 12.30 -7.98 -12.62
C SER A 29 13.07 -7.52 -11.39
N PRO A 30 14.17 -6.77 -11.52
CA PRO A 30 14.80 -6.11 -10.37
C PRO A 30 13.93 -4.96 -9.80
N LEU A 31 12.95 -4.48 -10.57
CA LEU A 31 12.05 -3.40 -10.19
C LEU A 31 10.76 -3.99 -9.60
N VAL A 32 10.82 -4.33 -8.32
CA VAL A 32 9.67 -4.79 -7.52
C VAL A 32 9.44 -3.81 -6.39
N GLU A 33 8.22 -3.31 -6.24
CA GLU A 33 7.81 -2.48 -5.12
C GLU A 33 6.78 -3.25 -4.26
N GLY A 34 6.95 -3.20 -2.94
CA GLY A 34 6.02 -3.79 -1.97
C GLY A 34 5.67 -2.76 -0.90
N PRO A 35 4.69 -1.85 -1.13
CA PRO A 35 4.39 -0.79 -0.17
C PRO A 35 3.85 -1.33 1.16
N PHE A 36 3.18 -2.48 1.16
CA PHE A 36 2.71 -3.20 2.35
C PHE A 36 2.36 -4.67 2.00
N PRO A 37 2.24 -5.57 3.00
CA PRO A 37 1.84 -6.96 2.78
C PRO A 37 0.58 -7.09 1.92
N GLY A 38 0.65 -7.92 0.88
CA GLY A 38 -0.46 -8.18 -0.04
C GLY A 38 -0.62 -7.19 -1.21
N ARG A 39 0.24 -6.17 -1.32
CA ARG A 39 0.28 -5.28 -2.50
C ARG A 39 1.68 -5.20 -3.07
N TYR A 40 1.79 -5.49 -4.36
CA TYR A 40 3.06 -5.53 -5.09
C TYR A 40 2.91 -4.89 -6.46
N PHE A 41 3.96 -4.21 -6.91
CA PHE A 41 4.09 -3.71 -8.28
C PHE A 41 5.39 -4.25 -8.87
N VAL A 42 5.34 -4.71 -10.11
CA VAL A 42 6.50 -5.29 -10.81
C VAL A 42 6.60 -4.62 -12.17
N ASP A 43 7.72 -3.98 -12.46
CA ASP A 43 7.95 -3.38 -13.77
C ASP A 43 8.50 -4.43 -14.74
N LEU A 44 7.73 -4.76 -15.76
CA LEU A 44 8.10 -5.72 -16.80
C LEU A 44 8.70 -5.05 -18.05
N THR A 45 8.95 -3.75 -18.01
CA THR A 45 9.58 -3.01 -19.10
C THR A 45 10.97 -3.58 -19.38
N GLY A 46 11.24 -3.89 -20.66
CA GLY A 46 12.53 -4.44 -21.08
C GLY A 46 12.75 -5.92 -20.77
N THR A 47 11.84 -6.61 -20.08
CA THR A 47 12.04 -8.01 -19.68
C THR A 47 11.62 -9.03 -20.74
N ARG A 48 11.08 -8.55 -21.87
CA ARG A 48 10.47 -9.38 -22.93
C ARG A 48 11.39 -10.45 -23.50
N ARG A 49 12.69 -10.18 -23.64
CA ARG A 49 13.65 -11.17 -24.19
C ARG A 49 13.88 -12.35 -23.25
N LEU A 50 13.77 -12.13 -21.94
CA LEU A 50 13.99 -13.16 -20.93
C LEU A 50 12.71 -13.95 -20.66
N TRP A 51 11.58 -13.25 -20.54
CA TRP A 51 10.34 -13.85 -20.03
C TRP A 51 9.21 -13.98 -21.05
N GLY A 52 9.30 -13.27 -22.18
CA GLY A 52 8.26 -13.19 -23.20
C GLY A 52 7.30 -12.01 -22.99
N PRO A 53 6.13 -12.03 -23.65
CA PRO A 53 5.12 -10.97 -23.54
C PRO A 53 4.65 -10.74 -22.10
N PRO A 54 4.47 -9.48 -21.64
CA PRO A 54 4.05 -9.19 -20.27
C PRO A 54 2.77 -9.90 -19.78
N PRO A 55 1.72 -10.13 -20.60
CA PRO A 55 0.56 -10.92 -20.18
C PRO A 55 0.92 -12.35 -19.77
N ASP A 56 1.81 -13.01 -20.52
CA ASP A 56 2.27 -14.37 -20.21
C ASP A 56 3.06 -14.39 -18.90
N VAL A 57 3.90 -13.38 -18.68
CA VAL A 57 4.67 -13.25 -17.44
C VAL A 57 3.73 -13.04 -16.25
N ALA A 58 2.75 -12.15 -16.37
CA ALA A 58 1.76 -11.89 -15.34
C ALA A 58 0.95 -13.15 -14.98
N TYR A 59 0.55 -13.94 -15.99
CA TYR A 59 -0.11 -15.23 -15.78
C TYR A 59 0.82 -16.24 -15.08
N ARG A 60 2.08 -16.36 -15.51
CA ARG A 60 3.07 -17.24 -14.86
C ARG A 60 3.30 -16.85 -13.40
N MET A 61 3.38 -15.56 -13.09
CA MET A 61 3.55 -15.06 -11.73
C MET A 61 2.37 -15.47 -10.83
N GLU A 62 1.12 -15.36 -11.31
CA GLU A 62 -0.06 -15.82 -10.57
C GLU A 62 -0.01 -17.33 -10.31
N ARG A 63 0.29 -18.11 -11.35
CA ARG A 63 0.34 -19.58 -11.25
C ARG A 63 1.44 -20.04 -10.31
N GLN A 64 2.61 -19.42 -10.37
CA GLN A 64 3.72 -19.71 -9.48
C GLN A 64 3.37 -19.35 -8.03
N LEU A 65 2.70 -18.21 -7.81
CA LEU A 65 2.21 -17.82 -6.49
C LEU A 65 1.23 -18.85 -5.93
N MET A 66 0.30 -19.35 -6.75
CA MET A 66 -0.65 -20.37 -6.32
C MET A 66 0.06 -21.69 -5.99
N VAL A 67 0.96 -22.18 -6.85
CA VAL A 67 1.67 -23.45 -6.64
C VAL A 67 2.60 -23.41 -5.44
N GLU A 68 3.36 -22.31 -5.26
CA GLU A 68 4.42 -22.23 -4.23
C GLU A 68 3.97 -21.62 -2.90
N ALA A 69 2.86 -20.88 -2.89
CA ALA A 69 2.34 -20.21 -1.70
C ALA A 69 0.91 -20.63 -1.33
N GLY A 70 0.18 -21.30 -2.22
CA GLY A 70 -1.26 -21.54 -2.05
C GLY A 70 -2.08 -20.26 -2.06
N LEU A 71 -1.58 -19.20 -2.70
CA LEU A 71 -2.22 -17.87 -2.72
C LEU A 71 -2.66 -17.50 -4.13
N HIS A 72 -3.90 -17.03 -4.25
CA HIS A 72 -4.39 -16.39 -5.47
C HIS A 72 -4.22 -14.87 -5.39
N ALA A 73 -3.64 -14.29 -6.44
CA ALA A 73 -3.55 -12.85 -6.60
C ALA A 73 -4.63 -12.32 -7.55
N ARG A 74 -4.97 -11.04 -7.39
CA ARG A 74 -5.66 -10.27 -8.43
C ARG A 74 -4.60 -9.55 -9.24
N VAL A 75 -4.36 -9.96 -10.47
CA VAL A 75 -3.25 -9.43 -11.27
C VAL A 75 -3.75 -8.38 -12.25
N GLY A 76 -3.31 -7.14 -12.07
CA GLY A 76 -3.56 -6.05 -13.01
C GLY A 76 -2.29 -5.74 -13.79
N LEU A 77 -2.35 -5.85 -15.11
CA LEU A 77 -1.27 -5.49 -16.02
C LEU A 77 -1.67 -4.24 -16.80
N ALA A 78 -0.89 -3.16 -16.69
CA ALA A 78 -1.16 -1.92 -17.39
C ALA A 78 0.12 -1.09 -17.57
N PRO A 79 0.09 -0.01 -18.39
CA PRO A 79 1.27 0.83 -18.65
C PRO A 79 1.71 1.68 -17.44
N SER A 80 0.86 1.83 -16.42
CA SER A 80 1.19 2.57 -15.20
C SER A 80 0.73 1.84 -13.93
N LYS A 81 1.34 2.20 -12.80
CA LYS A 81 1.00 1.67 -11.47
C LYS A 81 -0.45 1.97 -11.11
N LEU A 82 -0.90 3.19 -11.36
CA LEU A 82 -2.29 3.56 -11.13
C LEU A 82 -3.28 2.64 -11.86
N VAL A 83 -3.12 2.47 -13.18
CA VAL A 83 -4.10 1.72 -13.99
C VAL A 83 -4.05 0.23 -13.64
N SER A 84 -2.87 -0.33 -13.38
CA SER A 84 -2.71 -1.73 -12.93
C SER A 84 -3.35 -1.97 -11.56
N GLN A 85 -3.22 -1.02 -10.63
CA GLN A 85 -3.91 -1.07 -9.34
C GLN A 85 -5.44 -1.04 -9.50
N VAL A 86 -5.96 -0.21 -10.41
CA VAL A 86 -7.40 -0.16 -10.67
C VAL A 86 -7.87 -1.45 -11.33
N ALA A 87 -7.16 -1.96 -12.33
CA ALA A 87 -7.47 -3.21 -13.01
C ALA A 87 -7.53 -4.40 -12.03
N SER A 88 -6.52 -4.55 -11.17
CA SER A 88 -6.52 -5.59 -10.13
C SER A 88 -7.66 -5.45 -9.11
N SER A 89 -8.19 -4.24 -8.90
CA SER A 89 -9.33 -4.02 -7.99
C SER A 89 -10.68 -4.41 -8.61
N CYS A 90 -10.75 -4.56 -9.94
CA CYS A 90 -11.98 -4.88 -10.68
C CYS A 90 -12.22 -6.38 -10.87
N ILE A 91 -11.28 -7.24 -10.47
CA ILE A 91 -11.28 -8.67 -10.78
C ILE A 91 -11.21 -9.54 -9.51
N HIS A 92 -11.45 -10.84 -9.65
CA HIS A 92 -11.43 -11.78 -8.52
C HIS A 92 -10.04 -12.41 -8.33
N PRO A 93 -9.72 -12.95 -7.14
CA PRO A 93 -8.47 -13.68 -6.94
C PRO A 93 -8.35 -14.84 -7.95
N GLY A 94 -7.20 -14.94 -8.63
CA GLY A 94 -6.95 -15.90 -9.70
C GLY A 94 -7.09 -15.31 -11.10
N ASP A 95 -7.71 -14.13 -11.23
CA ASP A 95 -7.91 -13.47 -12.50
C ASP A 95 -6.75 -12.53 -12.88
N LEU A 96 -6.62 -12.32 -14.20
CA LEU A 96 -5.71 -11.39 -14.83
C LEU A 96 -6.48 -10.35 -15.65
N GLY A 97 -6.34 -9.07 -15.31
CA GLY A 97 -6.86 -7.94 -16.08
C GLY A 97 -5.73 -7.22 -16.82
N CYS A 98 -5.76 -7.23 -18.15
CA CYS A 98 -4.76 -6.57 -19.00
C CYS A 98 -5.32 -5.32 -19.69
N ILE A 99 -4.73 -4.16 -19.40
CA ILE A 99 -5.04 -2.89 -20.05
C ILE A 99 -3.86 -2.52 -20.93
N PHE A 100 -4.08 -2.44 -22.24
CA PHE A 100 -3.02 -2.10 -23.20
C PHE A 100 -2.85 -0.57 -23.31
N PRO A 101 -1.65 -0.09 -23.70
CA PRO A 101 -1.42 1.32 -23.99
C PRO A 101 -2.48 1.90 -24.93
N GLY A 102 -3.01 3.07 -24.58
CA GLY A 102 -4.08 3.77 -25.30
C GLY A 102 -5.50 3.45 -24.81
N TRP A 103 -5.69 2.41 -23.99
CA TRP A 103 -6.99 2.02 -23.46
C TRP A 103 -7.26 2.53 -22.03
N GLU A 104 -6.30 3.18 -21.39
CA GLU A 104 -6.35 3.57 -19.98
C GLU A 104 -7.57 4.45 -19.68
N THR A 105 -7.76 5.51 -20.46
CA THR A 105 -8.89 6.44 -20.27
C THR A 105 -10.22 5.76 -20.50
N ALA A 106 -10.34 4.92 -21.55
CA ALA A 106 -11.57 4.21 -21.87
C ALA A 106 -11.93 3.18 -20.79
N PHE A 107 -10.93 2.48 -20.25
CA PHE A 107 -11.08 1.55 -19.14
C PHE A 107 -11.50 2.25 -17.85
N LEU A 108 -10.88 3.38 -17.52
CA LEU A 108 -11.16 4.12 -16.29
C LEU A 108 -12.53 4.83 -16.33
N ALA A 109 -12.89 5.44 -17.45
CA ALA A 109 -14.05 6.32 -17.59
C ALA A 109 -15.38 5.80 -16.99
N PRO A 110 -15.79 4.53 -17.20
CA PRO A 110 -17.06 4.04 -16.68
C PRO A 110 -17.05 3.74 -15.17
N LEU A 111 -15.87 3.62 -14.55
CA LEU A 111 -15.75 3.19 -13.16
C LEU A 111 -16.17 4.29 -12.17
N PRO A 112 -16.65 3.92 -10.97
CA PRO A 112 -16.87 4.87 -9.88
C PRO A 112 -15.58 5.58 -9.45
N VAL A 113 -15.67 6.83 -9.02
CA VAL A 113 -14.49 7.60 -8.54
C VAL A 113 -13.78 6.95 -7.35
N THR A 114 -14.48 6.10 -6.58
CA THR A 114 -13.92 5.34 -5.45
C THR A 114 -12.88 4.30 -5.86
N PHE A 115 -12.79 3.94 -7.14
CA PHE A 115 -11.73 3.08 -7.66
C PHE A 115 -10.39 3.81 -7.79
N LEU A 116 -10.37 5.15 -7.83
CA LEU A 116 -9.13 5.91 -7.94
C LEU A 116 -8.31 5.85 -6.63
N PRO A 117 -7.03 5.47 -6.70
CA PRO A 117 -6.14 5.52 -5.55
C PRO A 117 -6.07 6.93 -4.95
N GLY A 118 -6.29 7.04 -3.63
CA GLY A 118 -6.28 8.32 -2.91
C GLY A 118 -7.63 9.02 -2.83
N VAL A 119 -8.69 8.48 -3.44
CA VAL A 119 -10.07 8.92 -3.21
C VAL A 119 -10.64 8.16 -2.00
N GLY A 120 -10.51 8.77 -0.82
CA GLY A 120 -11.13 8.26 0.41
C GLY A 120 -12.61 8.65 0.53
N SER A 121 -13.28 8.18 1.59
CA SER A 121 -14.71 8.43 1.83
C SER A 121 -15.08 9.92 1.80
N LYS A 122 -14.29 10.78 2.44
CA LYS A 122 -14.51 12.24 2.45
C LYS A 122 -14.43 12.85 1.04
N THR A 123 -13.42 12.47 0.26
CA THR A 123 -13.25 12.96 -1.11
C THR A 123 -14.34 12.43 -2.03
N ALA A 124 -14.72 11.16 -1.88
CA ALA A 124 -15.82 10.56 -2.62
C ALA A 124 -17.15 11.26 -2.32
N GLN A 125 -17.43 11.58 -1.06
CA GLN A 125 -18.63 12.32 -0.67
C GLN A 125 -18.65 13.71 -1.29
N HIS A 126 -17.55 14.47 -1.19
CA HIS A 126 -17.48 15.80 -1.77
C HIS A 126 -17.62 15.79 -3.30
N LEU A 127 -17.08 14.77 -3.98
CA LEU A 127 -17.31 14.57 -5.41
C LEU A 127 -18.79 14.23 -5.71
N ALA A 128 -19.43 13.41 -4.86
CA ALA A 128 -20.84 13.08 -4.99
C ALA A 128 -21.75 14.30 -4.80
N ASP A 129 -21.43 15.20 -3.85
CA ASP A 129 -22.15 16.46 -3.62
C ASP A 129 -22.10 17.38 -4.86
N LEU A 130 -21.07 17.22 -5.71
CA LEU A 130 -20.90 17.89 -6.99
C LEU A 130 -21.49 17.10 -8.18
N ASN A 131 -22.23 16.02 -7.92
CA ASN A 131 -22.76 15.08 -8.91
C ASN A 131 -21.69 14.39 -9.78
N ILE A 132 -20.48 14.19 -9.25
CA ILE A 132 -19.37 13.50 -9.91
C ILE A 132 -19.23 12.10 -9.31
N GLY A 133 -19.88 11.12 -9.92
CA GLY A 133 -19.86 9.73 -9.47
C GLY A 133 -18.87 8.83 -10.20
N ARG A 134 -18.51 9.19 -11.45
CA ARG A 134 -17.66 8.37 -12.33
C ARG A 134 -16.34 9.05 -12.68
N ILE A 135 -15.32 8.25 -12.93
CA ILE A 135 -13.99 8.74 -13.29
C ILE A 135 -14.03 9.54 -14.59
N GLY A 136 -14.83 9.13 -15.58
CA GLY A 136 -14.98 9.86 -16.84
C GLY A 136 -15.55 11.27 -16.66
N GLN A 137 -16.52 11.43 -15.74
CA GLN A 137 -17.07 12.74 -15.39
C GLN A 137 -15.97 13.63 -14.78
N LEU A 138 -15.21 13.09 -13.82
CA LEU A 138 -14.08 13.80 -13.21
C LEU A 138 -13.00 14.19 -14.24
N ALA A 139 -12.68 13.29 -15.19
CA ALA A 139 -11.68 13.50 -16.23
C ALA A 139 -12.06 14.60 -17.23
N SER A 140 -13.36 14.81 -17.46
CA SER A 140 -13.88 15.85 -18.36
C SER A 140 -13.88 17.27 -17.80
N LEU A 141 -13.65 17.43 -16.48
CA LEU A 141 -13.70 18.75 -15.86
C LEU A 141 -12.48 19.62 -16.23
N PRO A 142 -12.67 20.96 -16.33
CA PRO A 142 -11.56 21.87 -16.51
C PRO A 142 -10.70 21.94 -15.24
N ALA A 143 -9.38 21.99 -15.43
CA ALA A 143 -8.42 21.99 -14.31
C ALA A 143 -8.67 23.13 -13.31
N GLY A 144 -9.06 24.32 -13.80
CA GLY A 144 -9.38 25.47 -12.95
C GLY A 144 -10.55 25.23 -11.99
N ALA A 145 -11.59 24.51 -12.42
CA ALA A 145 -12.75 24.21 -11.57
C ALA A 145 -12.40 23.20 -10.47
N LEU A 146 -11.59 22.19 -10.78
CA LEU A 146 -11.12 21.26 -9.75
C LEU A 146 -10.11 21.91 -8.80
N ALA A 147 -9.28 22.82 -9.30
CA ALA A 147 -8.33 23.56 -8.47
C ALA A 147 -9.03 24.56 -7.53
N SER A 148 -10.14 25.20 -7.95
CA SER A 148 -10.87 26.11 -7.06
C SER A 148 -11.56 25.39 -5.91
N VAL A 149 -12.06 24.18 -6.13
CA VAL A 149 -12.77 23.40 -5.09
C VAL A 149 -11.81 22.59 -4.21
N PHE A 150 -10.81 21.93 -4.80
CA PHE A 150 -9.94 20.97 -4.11
C PHE A 150 -8.47 21.42 -4.02
N GLY A 151 -8.12 22.61 -4.53
CA GLY A 151 -6.74 23.08 -4.57
C GLY A 151 -5.81 22.14 -5.34
N LYS A 152 -4.61 21.90 -4.79
CA LYS A 152 -3.61 20.98 -5.37
C LYS A 152 -4.15 19.55 -5.52
N LEU A 153 -5.05 19.12 -4.63
CA LEU A 153 -5.67 17.79 -4.72
C LEU A 153 -6.51 17.67 -6.00
N GLY A 154 -7.23 18.73 -6.40
CA GLY A 154 -8.06 18.72 -7.61
C GLY A 154 -7.24 18.48 -8.88
N LEU A 155 -6.07 19.11 -8.98
CA LEU A 155 -5.15 18.88 -10.11
C LEU A 155 -4.62 17.44 -10.13
N ARG A 156 -4.33 16.87 -8.95
CA ARG A 156 -3.93 15.46 -8.84
C ARG A 156 -5.06 14.53 -9.25
N LEU A 157 -6.28 14.76 -8.74
CA LEU A 157 -7.49 13.99 -9.06
C LEU A 157 -7.76 13.99 -10.57
N LEU A 158 -7.61 15.13 -11.23
CA LEU A 158 -7.77 15.24 -12.67
C LEU A 158 -6.74 14.39 -13.44
N ARG A 159 -5.46 14.45 -13.04
CA ARG A 159 -4.40 13.66 -13.68
C ARG A 159 -4.65 12.17 -13.56
N ILE A 160 -4.97 11.69 -12.36
CA ILE A 160 -5.23 10.27 -12.13
C ILE A 160 -6.52 9.80 -12.82
N ALA A 161 -7.56 10.65 -12.90
CA ALA A 161 -8.78 10.35 -13.62
C ALA A 161 -8.54 10.19 -15.14
N ARG A 162 -7.51 10.85 -15.67
CA ARG A 162 -7.05 10.71 -17.07
C ARG A 162 -6.02 9.59 -17.26
N GLY A 163 -5.80 8.74 -16.25
CA GLY A 163 -4.82 7.65 -16.30
C GLY A 163 -3.36 8.10 -16.25
N ILE A 164 -3.08 9.39 -15.97
CA ILE A 164 -1.73 9.95 -15.99
C ILE A 164 -1.07 9.76 -14.62
N ASP A 165 -0.19 8.77 -14.54
CA ASP A 165 0.63 8.49 -13.36
C ASP A 165 2.10 8.30 -13.76
N PRO A 166 2.98 9.29 -13.48
CA PRO A 166 4.40 9.18 -13.80
C PRO A 166 5.20 8.43 -12.71
N ALA A 167 4.55 7.95 -11.64
CA ALA A 167 5.27 7.32 -10.54
C ALA A 167 5.91 6.00 -11.02
N PRO A 168 7.24 5.85 -10.92
CA PRO A 168 7.90 4.59 -11.28
C PRO A 168 7.61 3.51 -10.24
N VAL A 169 7.88 2.26 -10.60
CA VAL A 169 8.04 1.19 -9.61
C VAL A 169 9.37 1.41 -8.90
N VAL A 170 9.31 1.62 -7.59
CA VAL A 170 10.49 1.84 -6.76
C VAL A 170 11.01 0.50 -6.24
N PRO A 171 12.29 0.15 -6.44
CA PRO A 171 12.85 -1.10 -5.93
C PRO A 171 12.61 -1.26 -4.43
N PHE A 172 12.22 -2.47 -4.04
CA PHE A 172 11.97 -2.80 -2.65
C PHE A 172 13.26 -2.63 -1.86
N GLN A 173 13.22 -1.73 -0.90
CA GLN A 173 14.28 -1.55 0.06
C GLN A 173 13.80 -2.08 1.39
N ARG A 174 14.57 -3.01 1.95
CA ARG A 174 14.39 -3.40 3.35
C ARG A 174 14.84 -2.24 4.22
N ILE A 175 13.92 -1.35 4.54
CA ILE A 175 14.17 -0.34 5.57
C ILE A 175 14.02 -1.07 6.91
N PRO A 176 15.09 -1.22 7.71
CA PRO A 176 14.98 -1.82 9.03
C PRO A 176 14.16 -0.89 9.91
N ARG A 177 12.85 -1.14 9.98
CA ARG A 177 11.93 -0.51 10.91
C ARG A 177 11.52 -1.55 11.95
N MET A 178 11.60 -1.15 13.20
CA MET A 178 11.16 -1.94 14.34
C MET A 178 10.07 -1.12 15.02
N ASN A 179 8.91 -1.74 15.17
CA ASN A 179 7.76 -1.14 15.84
C ASN A 179 7.35 -2.11 16.93
N LEU A 180 7.34 -1.64 18.18
CA LEU A 180 6.79 -2.37 19.31
C LEU A 180 5.52 -1.68 19.75
N VAL A 181 4.42 -2.43 19.81
CA VAL A 181 3.12 -1.92 20.25
C VAL A 181 2.70 -2.73 21.47
N ARG A 182 2.24 -2.03 22.52
CA ARG A 182 1.60 -2.63 23.69
C ARG A 182 0.16 -2.15 23.75
N HIS A 183 -0.76 -3.10 23.74
CA HIS A 183 -2.16 -2.84 24.01
C HIS A 183 -2.40 -3.04 25.50
N LEU A 184 -2.99 -2.03 26.15
CA LEU A 184 -3.32 -2.11 27.56
C LEU A 184 -4.68 -2.79 27.72
N ASP A 185 -4.81 -3.67 28.73
CA ASP A 185 -6.08 -4.35 29.01
C ASP A 185 -7.18 -3.38 29.45
N ARG A 186 -6.79 -2.25 30.04
CA ARG A 186 -7.65 -1.14 30.43
C ARG A 186 -6.91 0.16 30.20
N ASP A 187 -7.67 1.23 29.96
CA ASP A 187 -7.11 2.57 29.90
C ASP A 187 -6.37 2.87 31.21
N GLU A 188 -5.16 3.43 31.10
CA GLU A 188 -4.30 3.75 32.23
C GLU A 188 -3.92 5.22 32.17
N ILE A 189 -4.01 5.89 33.33
CA ILE A 189 -3.69 7.31 33.49
C ILE A 189 -2.56 7.52 34.50
N ASP A 190 -2.20 6.48 35.27
CA ASP A 190 -1.08 6.51 36.17
C ASP A 190 0.23 6.58 35.37
N ARG A 191 0.91 7.72 35.54
CA ARG A 191 2.14 8.02 34.83
C ARG A 191 3.25 7.02 35.14
N ASP A 192 3.39 6.59 36.39
CA ASP A 192 4.49 5.70 36.79
C ASP A 192 4.34 4.32 36.13
N ARG A 193 3.08 3.86 36.00
CA ARG A 193 2.76 2.62 35.28
C ARG A 193 3.02 2.74 33.78
N LEU A 194 2.59 3.84 33.17
CA LEU A 194 2.81 4.09 31.75
C LEU A 194 4.31 4.20 31.42
N GLU A 195 5.09 4.88 32.28
CA GLU A 195 6.54 4.94 32.16
C GLU A 195 7.17 3.56 32.30
N GLY A 196 6.73 2.74 33.27
CA GLY A 196 7.16 1.35 33.41
C GLY A 196 6.95 0.51 32.15
N ILE A 197 5.75 0.57 31.56
CA ILE A 197 5.43 -0.14 30.31
C ILE A 197 6.32 0.37 29.16
N LEU A 198 6.52 1.68 29.06
CA LEU A 198 7.41 2.25 28.04
C LEU A 198 8.85 1.78 28.22
N PHE A 199 9.36 1.71 29.46
CA PHE A 199 10.70 1.20 29.75
C PHE A 199 10.86 -0.25 29.30
N GLU A 200 9.91 -1.12 29.61
CA GLU A 200 9.92 -2.51 29.13
C GLU A 200 9.98 -2.59 27.60
N GLN A 201 9.21 -1.76 26.89
CA GLN A 201 9.27 -1.70 25.43
C GLN A 201 10.62 -1.19 24.92
N VAL A 202 11.21 -0.20 25.58
CA VAL A 202 12.54 0.33 25.21
C VAL A 202 13.63 -0.70 25.45
N GLU A 203 13.54 -1.49 26.52
CA GLU A 203 14.46 -2.59 26.81
C GLU A 203 14.37 -3.69 25.75
N GLU A 204 13.15 -4.11 25.39
CA GLU A 204 12.91 -5.08 24.31
C GLU A 204 13.47 -4.57 22.98
N ALA A 205 13.17 -3.31 22.63
CA ALA A 205 13.71 -2.65 21.44
C ALA A 205 15.24 -2.64 21.45
N GLY A 206 15.85 -2.23 22.57
CA GLY A 206 17.29 -2.16 22.71
C GLY A 206 17.95 -3.52 22.60
N TRP A 207 17.33 -4.56 23.17
CA TRP A 207 17.80 -5.94 23.05
C TRP A 207 17.73 -6.44 21.61
N GLU A 208 16.59 -6.28 20.92
CA GLU A 208 16.42 -6.73 19.53
C GLU A 208 17.38 -6.01 18.58
N LEU A 209 17.58 -4.70 18.76
CA LEU A 209 18.56 -3.92 17.99
C LEU A 209 19.99 -4.44 18.18
N ARG A 210 20.40 -4.73 19.43
CA ARG A 210 21.72 -5.28 19.73
C ARG A 210 21.92 -6.67 19.13
N CYS A 211 20.91 -7.55 19.24
CA CYS A 211 20.95 -8.89 18.65
C CYS A 211 21.12 -8.84 17.12
N HIS A 212 20.59 -7.82 16.46
CA HIS A 212 20.72 -7.62 15.02
C HIS A 212 21.89 -6.71 14.61
N ASN A 213 22.72 -6.27 15.56
CA ASN A 213 23.82 -5.33 15.35
C ASN A 213 23.38 -4.05 14.59
N ARG A 214 22.28 -3.45 15.04
CA ARG A 214 21.67 -2.25 14.44
C ARG A 214 21.60 -1.10 15.42
N TYR A 215 21.61 0.11 14.87
CA TYR A 215 21.33 1.35 15.60
C TYR A 215 20.19 2.11 14.90
N PRO A 216 19.24 2.71 15.65
CA PRO A 216 18.15 3.46 15.08
C PRO A 216 18.60 4.89 14.74
N GLY A 217 18.41 5.35 13.50
CA GLY A 217 18.62 6.76 13.14
C GLY A 217 17.48 7.69 13.57
N LYS A 218 16.34 7.11 13.95
CA LYS A 218 15.15 7.83 14.42
C LYS A 218 14.40 6.97 15.44
N LEU A 219 13.81 7.61 16.43
CA LEU A 219 12.91 7.01 17.41
C LEU A 219 11.58 7.75 17.38
N ALA A 220 10.48 7.01 17.43
CA ALA A 220 9.15 7.60 17.59
C ALA A 220 8.38 6.88 18.70
N VAL A 221 7.64 7.65 19.50
CA VAL A 221 6.70 7.16 20.50
C VAL A 221 5.31 7.63 20.09
N GLU A 222 4.36 6.70 20.05
CA GLU A 222 2.96 6.97 19.73
C GLU A 222 2.07 6.45 20.86
N ILE A 223 1.16 7.31 21.32
CA ILE A 223 0.19 7.01 22.37
C ILE A 223 -1.20 7.11 21.73
N GLY A 224 -1.99 6.05 21.84
CA GLY A 224 -3.42 6.06 21.51
C GLY A 224 -4.25 6.36 22.75
N TYR A 225 -5.20 7.29 22.63
CA TYR A 225 -6.11 7.67 23.70
C TYR A 225 -7.46 6.94 23.58
N ALA A 226 -8.18 6.85 24.70
CA ALA A 226 -9.48 6.19 24.77
C ALA A 226 -10.57 6.82 23.87
N ASP A 227 -10.41 8.10 23.52
CA ASP A 227 -11.30 8.82 22.59
C ASP A 227 -11.04 8.51 21.10
N GLY A 228 -10.08 7.63 20.81
CA GLY A 228 -9.65 7.28 19.46
C GLY A 228 -8.65 8.26 18.85
N GLY A 229 -8.24 9.29 19.58
CA GLY A 229 -7.14 10.17 19.20
C GLY A 229 -5.78 9.51 19.36
N ASN A 230 -4.76 10.07 18.71
CA ASN A 230 -3.36 9.66 18.89
C ASN A 230 -2.42 10.87 19.03
N ALA A 231 -1.39 10.71 19.85
CA ALA A 231 -0.26 11.63 19.93
C ALA A 231 1.00 10.89 19.50
N ARG A 232 1.81 11.51 18.65
CA ARG A 232 3.09 10.95 18.20
C ARG A 232 4.20 11.98 18.32
N LEU A 233 5.30 11.58 18.94
CA LEU A 233 6.54 12.33 19.00
C LEU A 233 7.65 11.54 18.30
N GLU A 234 8.39 12.18 17.39
CA GLU A 234 9.52 11.59 16.68
C GLU A 234 10.78 12.44 16.92
N ARG A 235 11.92 11.78 17.11
CA ARG A 235 13.23 12.41 17.26
C ARG A 235 14.28 11.69 16.43
N ALA A 236 15.08 12.45 15.69
CA ALA A 236 16.28 11.93 15.05
C ALA A 236 17.34 11.65 16.12
N LEU A 237 18.02 10.51 15.99
CA LEU A 237 19.11 10.13 16.87
C LEU A 237 20.41 10.31 16.10
N ASP A 238 21.39 10.92 16.75
CA ASP A 238 22.71 11.07 16.16
C ASP A 238 23.37 9.69 16.03
N PRO A 239 24.04 9.40 14.90
CA PRO A 239 24.83 8.17 14.79
C PRO A 239 25.95 8.21 15.83
N ILE A 240 26.10 7.10 16.56
CA ILE A 240 27.19 6.85 17.52
C ILE A 240 28.49 6.59 16.74
#